data_AF-A0A266Q982-F1
#
_entry.id   AF-A0A266Q982-F1
#
_cell.length_a   1.000
_cell.length_b   1.000
_cell.length_c   1.000
_cell.angle_alpha   90.00
_cell.angle_beta   90.00
_cell.angle_gamma   90.00
#
_symmetry.space_group_name_H-M   'P 1'
#
loop_
_entity.id
_entity.type
_entity.pdbx_description
1 polymer ?
#
loop_
_entity_poly.entity_id
_entity_poly.type
_entity_poly.pdbx_seq_one_letter_code
_entity_poly.pdbx_strand_id
1 'polypeptide(L)'
;MKNKENTDVFMEDQRESLAILLSLPIPDYVKNTPHTGASLNGVGKISLPSVKTMRAIKRNFNNKWLPNIVFSALVLSVSNMSPVTIYNTILYLVRVLNLCDGQAASYNFRDSNLELNPGVLNSTFQSIIKSSDFTPNAKVEIYNKYISAAKFINTWYRSHEASFGFSRDIYKSLVIPLLDLKNVREDISRLTKKINDKAKAKRKAETDDLFPSFREILAAAHFRLNSYERFYKASKEAEAYILSAGLKEYQYFYHEGECLVYCRLVHIDILLEGLVKAGQDHYIEKGVKKNYQEFIGKNSLDIKNYFLEIENNSDLDSNLFWFIELFSVGAFHPPQNHYREDRERFLKDNGFQVSHFYTPYLIPARSDGLSKGFPLIASKVLDRIFIPHHDFRIIFNLAALATEFISTTGARINEVAQIAIHPDCIKRITIPKVDSLGHVERYVVMLFPKGSEEQKPYFISDETFKLLNRVTNIQAECNEIYYGKK
;
A
#
# COMPACT_ATOMS: atom_id res chain seq x y z
N MET A 1 4.61 -22.98 -17.14
CA MET A 1 3.83 -23.58 -16.03
C MET A 1 3.04 -22.55 -15.23
N LYS A 2 3.63 -21.48 -14.65
CA LYS A 2 2.89 -20.45 -13.90
C LYS A 2 1.69 -19.80 -14.64
N ASN A 3 1.79 -19.57 -15.95
CA ASN A 3 0.67 -19.03 -16.73
C ASN A 3 -0.49 -20.01 -16.89
N LYS A 4 -0.24 -21.33 -16.79
CA LYS A 4 -1.29 -22.35 -16.92
C LYS A 4 -2.08 -22.45 -15.61
N GLU A 5 -1.39 -22.54 -14.47
CA GLU A 5 -2.01 -22.55 -13.14
C GLU A 5 -2.85 -21.29 -12.86
N ASN A 6 -2.35 -20.09 -13.21
CA ASN A 6 -3.13 -18.86 -13.05
C ASN A 6 -4.35 -18.80 -13.98
N THR A 7 -4.27 -19.43 -15.17
CA THR A 7 -5.41 -19.50 -16.08
C THR A 7 -6.45 -20.49 -15.57
N ASP A 8 -6.03 -21.64 -15.03
CA ASP A 8 -6.93 -22.65 -14.49
C ASP A 8 -7.70 -22.13 -13.26
N VAL A 9 -7.03 -21.45 -12.34
CA VAL A 9 -7.67 -20.80 -11.17
C VAL A 9 -8.65 -19.70 -11.60
N PHE A 10 -8.27 -18.87 -12.58
CA PHE A 10 -9.17 -17.84 -13.11
C PHE A 10 -10.42 -18.45 -13.74
N MET A 11 -10.27 -19.55 -14.48
CA MET A 11 -11.39 -20.24 -15.12
C MET A 11 -12.31 -20.92 -14.09
N GLU A 12 -11.76 -21.44 -13.00
CA GLU A 12 -12.54 -22.00 -11.89
C GLU A 12 -13.38 -20.92 -11.20
N ASP A 13 -12.79 -19.76 -10.89
CA ASP A 13 -13.50 -18.61 -10.31
C ASP A 13 -14.64 -18.11 -11.22
N GLN A 14 -14.42 -18.07 -12.54
CA GLN A 14 -15.47 -17.68 -13.49
C GLN A 14 -16.61 -18.72 -13.56
N ARG A 15 -16.28 -20.03 -13.51
CA ARG A 15 -17.29 -21.10 -13.45
C ARG A 15 -18.14 -21.03 -12.19
N GLU A 16 -17.52 -20.81 -11.03
CA GLU A 16 -18.26 -20.65 -9.79
C GLU A 16 -19.14 -19.38 -9.81
N SER A 17 -18.61 -18.26 -10.31
CA SER A 17 -19.37 -17.02 -10.46
C SER A 17 -20.60 -17.20 -11.36
N LEU A 18 -20.46 -17.94 -12.46
CA LEU A 18 -21.56 -18.29 -13.36
C LEU A 18 -22.58 -19.20 -12.68
N ALA A 19 -22.13 -20.24 -11.95
CA ALA A 19 -23.02 -21.12 -11.21
C ALA A 19 -23.85 -20.35 -10.17
N ILE A 20 -23.22 -19.38 -9.47
CA ILE A 20 -23.94 -18.49 -8.57
C ILE A 20 -24.97 -17.66 -9.32
N LEU A 21 -24.59 -17.01 -10.44
CA LEU A 21 -25.48 -16.18 -11.26
C LEU A 21 -26.72 -16.96 -11.73
N LEU A 22 -26.52 -18.17 -12.24
CA LEU A 22 -27.60 -19.03 -12.72
C LEU A 22 -28.55 -19.46 -11.59
N SER A 23 -28.03 -19.61 -10.36
CA SER A 23 -28.82 -19.95 -9.17
C SER A 23 -29.66 -18.79 -8.60
N LEU A 24 -29.48 -17.56 -9.07
CA LEU A 24 -30.25 -16.41 -8.60
C LEU A 24 -31.68 -16.40 -9.23
N PRO A 25 -32.71 -15.98 -8.48
CA PRO A 25 -34.13 -15.95 -8.86
C PRO A 25 -34.41 -14.64 -9.58
N ILE A 26 -33.52 -14.31 -10.52
CA ILE A 26 -33.63 -13.13 -11.36
C ILE A 26 -34.12 -13.56 -12.74
N PRO A 27 -34.83 -12.68 -13.45
CA PRO A 27 -35.29 -12.98 -14.80
C PRO A 27 -34.14 -13.33 -15.76
N ASP A 28 -34.41 -14.20 -16.72
CA ASP A 28 -33.39 -14.67 -17.67
C ASP A 28 -32.82 -13.55 -18.54
N TYR A 29 -33.55 -12.46 -18.77
CA TYR A 29 -33.02 -11.30 -19.49
C TYR A 29 -31.88 -10.61 -18.72
N VAL A 30 -31.86 -10.69 -17.38
CA VAL A 30 -30.74 -10.17 -16.57
C VAL A 30 -29.55 -11.12 -16.69
N LYS A 31 -29.80 -12.44 -16.60
CA LYS A 31 -28.77 -13.48 -16.75
C LYS A 31 -28.13 -13.47 -18.13
N ASN A 32 -28.84 -13.01 -19.15
CA ASN A 32 -28.37 -12.94 -20.54
C ASN A 32 -28.18 -11.49 -21.03
N THR A 33 -27.86 -10.55 -20.12
CA THR A 33 -27.71 -9.13 -20.48
C THR A 33 -26.71 -8.96 -21.65
N PRO A 34 -27.13 -8.43 -22.81
CA PRO A 34 -26.25 -8.19 -23.95
C PRO A 34 -25.06 -7.30 -23.58
N HIS A 35 -23.95 -7.47 -24.30
CA HIS A 35 -22.72 -6.70 -24.08
C HIS A 35 -22.13 -6.83 -22.66
N THR A 36 -22.56 -7.85 -21.91
CA THR A 36 -21.94 -8.26 -20.64
C THR A 36 -21.31 -9.63 -20.78
N GLY A 37 -20.42 -10.00 -19.84
CA GLY A 37 -19.86 -11.36 -19.77
C GLY A 37 -20.90 -12.46 -19.56
N ALA A 38 -22.17 -12.11 -19.27
CA ALA A 38 -23.24 -13.07 -19.06
C ALA A 38 -23.96 -13.50 -20.36
N SER A 39 -23.70 -12.83 -21.49
CA SER A 39 -24.28 -13.23 -22.78
C SER A 39 -23.62 -14.51 -23.28
N LEU A 40 -24.35 -15.63 -23.25
CA LEU A 40 -23.91 -16.93 -23.76
C LEU A 40 -23.59 -16.93 -25.27
N ASN A 41 -24.09 -15.92 -26.00
CA ASN A 41 -23.94 -15.80 -27.45
C ASN A 41 -22.86 -14.78 -27.88
N GLY A 42 -22.14 -14.16 -26.92
CA GLY A 42 -21.13 -13.14 -27.22
C GLY A 42 -19.77 -13.73 -27.55
N VAL A 43 -19.16 -13.30 -28.68
CA VAL A 43 -17.79 -13.67 -29.14
C VAL A 43 -16.69 -12.98 -28.28
N GLY A 44 -16.99 -12.55 -27.05
CA GLY A 44 -16.10 -11.79 -26.17
C GLY A 44 -15.62 -12.57 -24.96
N LYS A 45 -14.50 -12.14 -24.35
CA LYS A 45 -14.07 -12.65 -23.05
C LYS A 45 -15.18 -12.43 -22.02
N ILE A 46 -15.70 -13.53 -21.47
CA ILE A 46 -16.62 -13.52 -20.33
C ILE A 46 -15.92 -12.82 -19.16
N SER A 47 -16.39 -11.64 -18.79
CA SER A 47 -15.99 -10.93 -17.57
C SER A 47 -17.17 -10.93 -16.60
N LEU A 48 -17.25 -11.95 -15.75
CA LEU A 48 -18.22 -11.98 -14.64
C LEU A 48 -17.62 -11.30 -13.40
N PRO A 49 -18.47 -10.74 -12.52
CA PRO A 49 -18.04 -10.31 -11.20
C PRO A 49 -17.35 -11.45 -10.46
N SER A 50 -16.36 -11.13 -9.63
CA SER A 50 -15.65 -12.15 -8.84
C SER A 50 -16.61 -12.98 -7.99
N VAL A 51 -16.21 -14.22 -7.67
CA VAL A 51 -16.95 -15.13 -6.77
C VAL A 51 -17.33 -14.42 -5.48
N LYS A 52 -16.41 -13.65 -4.90
CA LYS A 52 -16.65 -12.87 -3.67
C LYS A 52 -17.82 -11.87 -3.83
N THR A 53 -17.88 -11.17 -4.97
CA THR A 53 -18.99 -10.27 -5.31
C THR A 53 -20.29 -11.04 -5.48
N MET A 54 -20.28 -12.13 -6.25
CA MET A 54 -21.48 -12.94 -6.50
C MET A 54 -22.03 -13.58 -5.22
N ARG A 55 -21.16 -14.09 -4.34
CA ARG A 55 -21.56 -14.59 -3.01
C ARG A 55 -22.16 -13.47 -2.15
N ALA A 56 -21.62 -12.26 -2.19
CA ALA A 56 -22.19 -11.13 -1.46
C ALA A 56 -23.57 -10.72 -1.99
N ILE A 57 -23.78 -10.73 -3.31
CA ILE A 57 -25.10 -10.52 -3.93
C ILE A 57 -26.07 -11.61 -3.46
N LYS A 58 -25.66 -12.89 -3.53
CA LYS A 58 -26.48 -14.03 -3.10
C LYS A 58 -26.85 -13.97 -1.61
N ARG A 59 -25.97 -13.47 -0.73
CA ARG A 59 -26.32 -13.27 0.70
C ARG A 59 -27.41 -12.23 0.92
N ASN A 60 -27.65 -11.36 -0.06
CA ASN A 60 -28.67 -10.31 -0.03
C ASN A 60 -29.89 -10.66 -0.93
N PHE A 61 -30.16 -11.95 -1.12
CA PHE A 61 -31.18 -12.51 -2.02
C PHE A 61 -32.61 -11.97 -1.81
N ASN A 62 -32.95 -11.60 -0.56
CA ASN A 62 -34.28 -11.13 -0.20
C ASN A 62 -34.53 -9.66 -0.60
N ASN A 63 -33.61 -9.04 -1.32
CA ASN A 63 -33.74 -7.67 -1.77
C ASN A 63 -34.53 -7.63 -3.10
N LYS A 64 -35.66 -6.91 -3.12
CA LYS A 64 -36.47 -6.70 -4.33
C LYS A 64 -35.69 -6.06 -5.49
N TRP A 65 -34.58 -5.39 -5.20
CA TRP A 65 -33.67 -4.76 -6.16
C TRP A 65 -32.56 -5.70 -6.66
N LEU A 66 -32.63 -7.01 -6.36
CA LEU A 66 -31.65 -8.00 -6.81
C LEU A 66 -31.37 -7.93 -8.33
N PRO A 67 -32.38 -7.78 -9.22
CA PRO A 67 -32.13 -7.58 -10.65
C PRO A 67 -31.23 -6.37 -10.95
N ASN A 68 -31.50 -5.22 -10.35
CA ASN A 68 -30.70 -4.00 -10.52
C ASN A 68 -29.26 -4.18 -10.01
N ILE A 69 -29.10 -4.87 -8.87
CA ILE A 69 -27.79 -5.13 -8.27
C ILE A 69 -26.95 -6.05 -9.16
N VAL A 70 -27.54 -7.15 -9.65
CA VAL A 70 -26.86 -8.09 -10.55
C VAL A 70 -26.49 -7.40 -11.86
N PHE A 71 -27.44 -6.69 -12.47
CA PHE A 71 -27.20 -5.91 -13.69
C PHE A 71 -26.06 -4.91 -13.51
N SER A 72 -26.05 -4.17 -12.40
CA SER A 72 -24.97 -3.24 -12.05
C SER A 72 -23.61 -3.94 -11.95
N ALA A 73 -23.56 -5.12 -11.31
CA ALA A 73 -22.33 -5.88 -11.17
C ALA A 73 -21.79 -6.34 -12.54
N LEU A 74 -22.66 -6.84 -13.41
CA LEU A 74 -22.31 -7.27 -14.77
C LEU A 74 -21.75 -6.10 -15.60
N VAL A 75 -22.40 -4.93 -15.53
CA VAL A 75 -21.95 -3.72 -16.23
C VAL A 75 -20.58 -3.24 -15.71
N LEU A 76 -20.38 -3.22 -14.39
CA LEU A 76 -19.10 -2.82 -13.81
C LEU A 76 -17.96 -3.81 -14.15
N SER A 77 -18.26 -5.10 -14.29
CA SER A 77 -17.28 -6.12 -14.70
C SER A 77 -16.79 -5.98 -16.13
N VAL A 78 -17.67 -5.65 -17.08
CA VAL A 78 -17.25 -5.42 -18.47
C VAL A 78 -16.53 -4.09 -18.66
N SER A 79 -16.63 -3.21 -17.67
CA SER A 79 -15.95 -1.92 -17.65
C SER A 79 -14.49 -2.01 -17.19
N ASN A 80 -13.94 -3.22 -17.06
CA ASN A 80 -12.57 -3.50 -16.59
C ASN A 80 -12.24 -2.87 -15.22
N MET A 81 -13.23 -2.71 -14.34
CA MET A 81 -12.97 -2.28 -12.97
C MET A 81 -12.31 -3.41 -12.17
N SER A 82 -11.46 -3.05 -11.20
CA SER A 82 -10.85 -4.05 -10.32
C SER A 82 -11.93 -4.82 -9.53
N PRO A 83 -11.77 -6.13 -9.29
CA PRO A 83 -12.73 -6.93 -8.52
C PRO A 83 -13.07 -6.33 -7.15
N VAL A 84 -12.09 -5.73 -6.47
CA VAL A 84 -12.27 -5.06 -5.18
C VAL A 84 -13.16 -3.82 -5.31
N THR A 85 -12.95 -3.02 -6.36
CA THR A 85 -13.79 -1.84 -6.65
C THR A 85 -15.23 -2.26 -6.92
N ILE A 86 -15.46 -3.31 -7.71
CA ILE A 86 -16.80 -3.83 -8.02
C ILE A 86 -17.46 -4.32 -6.73
N TYR A 87 -16.78 -5.16 -5.95
CA TYR A 87 -17.28 -5.69 -4.67
C TYR A 87 -17.74 -4.57 -3.74
N ASN A 88 -16.87 -3.58 -3.48
CA ASN A 88 -17.19 -2.48 -2.59
C ASN A 88 -18.36 -1.64 -3.13
N THR A 89 -18.39 -1.36 -4.43
CA THR A 89 -19.46 -0.58 -5.06
C THR A 89 -20.81 -1.29 -4.93
N ILE A 90 -20.85 -2.60 -5.16
CA ILE A 90 -22.06 -3.41 -5.01
C ILE A 90 -22.56 -3.43 -3.57
N LEU A 91 -21.68 -3.55 -2.57
CA LEU A 91 -22.08 -3.48 -1.17
C LEU A 91 -22.73 -2.12 -0.82
N TYR A 92 -22.18 -1.02 -1.34
CA TYR A 92 -22.77 0.31 -1.15
C TYR A 92 -24.15 0.42 -1.82
N LEU A 93 -24.30 -0.09 -3.04
CA LEU A 93 -25.58 -0.10 -3.74
C LEU A 93 -26.62 -0.93 -2.99
N VAL A 94 -26.28 -2.15 -2.58
CA VAL A 94 -27.16 -3.01 -1.75
C VAL A 94 -27.63 -2.27 -0.50
N ARG A 95 -26.71 -1.59 0.20
CA ARG A 95 -27.05 -0.82 1.40
C ARG A 95 -28.02 0.31 1.12
N VAL A 96 -27.78 1.12 0.08
CA VAL A 96 -28.68 2.22 -0.31
C VAL A 96 -30.06 1.68 -0.70
N LEU A 97 -30.09 0.62 -1.50
CA LEU A 97 -31.33 0.02 -2.00
C LEU A 97 -32.16 -0.64 -0.87
N ASN A 98 -31.52 -1.24 0.12
CA ASN A 98 -32.19 -1.72 1.34
C ASN A 98 -32.83 -0.58 2.12
N LEU A 99 -32.14 0.57 2.23
CA LEU A 99 -32.71 1.76 2.90
C LEU A 99 -33.89 2.33 2.12
N CYS A 100 -33.83 2.30 0.78
CA CYS A 100 -34.96 2.68 -0.07
C CYS A 100 -36.17 1.77 0.15
N ASP A 101 -35.97 0.47 0.38
CA ASP A 101 -37.06 -0.46 0.63
C ASP A 101 -37.79 -0.15 1.95
N GLY A 102 -37.03 0.08 3.03
CA GLY A 102 -37.58 0.50 4.31
C GLY A 102 -38.35 1.84 4.23
N GLN A 103 -37.86 2.79 3.42
CA GLN A 103 -38.56 4.06 3.18
C GLN A 103 -39.81 3.86 2.31
N ALA A 104 -39.75 3.07 1.23
CA ALA A 104 -40.88 2.82 0.35
C ALA A 104 -42.06 2.16 1.09
N ALA A 105 -41.78 1.26 2.04
CA ALA A 105 -42.79 0.66 2.90
C ALA A 105 -43.56 1.70 3.74
N SER A 106 -42.91 2.81 4.13
CA SER A 106 -43.54 3.89 4.88
C SER A 106 -44.45 4.80 4.04
N TYR A 107 -44.28 4.82 2.72
CA TYR A 107 -45.04 5.68 1.80
C TYR A 107 -46.28 5.00 1.16
N ASN A 108 -46.67 3.79 1.59
CA ASN A 108 -47.79 3.03 1.03
C ASN A 108 -47.73 2.88 -0.52
N PHE A 109 -46.53 2.87 -1.11
CA PHE A 109 -46.35 2.52 -2.52
C PHE A 109 -46.64 1.03 -2.70
N ARG A 110 -47.88 0.69 -3.01
CA ARG A 110 -48.35 -0.68 -3.32
C ARG A 110 -48.14 -1.09 -4.78
N ASP A 111 -47.58 -0.21 -5.62
CA ASP A 111 -47.37 -0.54 -7.01
C ASP A 111 -46.25 -1.56 -7.19
N SER A 112 -46.61 -2.70 -7.76
CA SER A 112 -45.78 -3.87 -8.06
C SER A 112 -44.80 -3.66 -9.21
N ASN A 113 -44.70 -2.43 -9.75
CA ASN A 113 -43.79 -2.14 -10.85
C ASN A 113 -42.44 -1.69 -10.30
N LEU A 114 -41.43 -2.50 -10.61
CA LEU A 114 -40.00 -2.48 -10.23
C LEU A 114 -39.22 -1.21 -10.61
N GLU A 115 -39.85 -0.05 -10.72
CA GLU A 115 -39.14 1.18 -11.04
C GLU A 115 -38.61 1.84 -9.77
N LEU A 116 -37.29 1.92 -9.68
CA LEU A 116 -36.60 2.63 -8.62
C LEU A 116 -36.87 4.13 -8.77
N ASN A 117 -37.90 4.62 -8.07
CA ASN A 117 -38.36 6.00 -8.16
C ASN A 117 -37.30 6.98 -7.64
N PRO A 118 -36.86 7.98 -8.45
CA PRO A 118 -35.91 9.00 -8.01
C PRO A 118 -36.32 9.75 -6.73
N GLY A 119 -37.62 9.93 -6.48
CA GLY A 119 -38.15 10.56 -5.28
C GLY A 119 -37.91 9.74 -4.00
N VAL A 120 -38.02 8.41 -4.07
CA VAL A 120 -37.72 7.51 -2.94
C VAL A 120 -36.23 7.48 -2.65
N LEU A 121 -35.40 7.45 -3.70
CA LEU A 121 -33.96 7.56 -3.55
C LEU A 121 -33.56 8.88 -2.91
N ASN A 122 -34.17 9.99 -3.34
CA ASN A 122 -33.94 11.28 -2.75
C ASN A 122 -34.29 11.31 -1.26
N SER A 123 -35.51 10.89 -0.88
CA SER A 123 -35.91 10.86 0.53
C SER A 123 -34.97 9.97 1.35
N THR A 124 -34.52 8.86 0.77
CA THR A 124 -33.51 7.97 1.37
C THR A 124 -32.19 8.70 1.61
N PHE A 125 -31.65 9.42 0.61
CA PHE A 125 -30.40 10.17 0.79
C PHE A 125 -30.55 11.33 1.77
N GLN A 126 -31.69 12.03 1.79
CA GLN A 126 -31.97 13.04 2.80
C GLN A 126 -32.03 12.43 4.21
N SER A 127 -32.62 11.24 4.36
CA SER A 127 -32.65 10.49 5.60
C SER A 127 -31.24 10.08 6.05
N ILE A 128 -30.41 9.56 5.13
CA ILE A 128 -28.99 9.25 5.40
C ILE A 128 -28.23 10.51 5.84
N ILE A 129 -28.44 11.64 5.18
CA ILE A 129 -27.77 12.91 5.52
C ILE A 129 -28.16 13.38 6.93
N LYS A 130 -29.44 13.25 7.31
CA LYS A 130 -29.97 13.68 8.61
C LYS A 130 -29.73 12.68 9.74
N SER A 131 -29.58 11.38 9.44
CA SER A 131 -29.42 10.32 10.44
C SER A 131 -28.14 10.49 11.27
N SER A 132 -28.24 10.21 12.57
CA SER A 132 -27.11 10.13 13.51
C SER A 132 -26.33 8.83 13.40
N ASP A 133 -26.89 7.81 12.76
CA ASP A 133 -26.31 6.46 12.70
C ASP A 133 -25.10 6.38 11.76
N PHE A 134 -24.89 7.43 10.96
CA PHE A 134 -23.81 7.54 10.00
C PHE A 134 -22.85 8.66 10.41
N THR A 135 -21.56 8.37 10.38
CA THR A 135 -20.53 9.40 10.49
C THR A 135 -20.59 10.33 9.27
N PRO A 136 -20.14 11.59 9.37
CA PRO A 136 -20.06 12.48 8.21
C PRO A 136 -19.31 11.88 7.02
N ASN A 137 -18.20 11.17 7.27
CA ASN A 137 -17.43 10.50 6.22
C ASN A 137 -18.23 9.39 5.54
N ALA A 138 -18.93 8.56 6.32
CA ALA A 138 -19.76 7.49 5.77
C ALA A 138 -20.87 8.04 4.86
N LYS A 139 -21.50 9.17 5.24
CA LYS A 139 -22.54 9.84 4.43
C LYS A 139 -21.98 10.27 3.06
N VAL A 140 -20.82 10.92 3.05
CA VAL A 140 -20.15 11.37 1.81
C VAL A 140 -19.70 10.18 0.97
N GLU A 141 -19.16 9.14 1.59
CA GLU A 141 -18.70 7.94 0.87
C GLU A 141 -19.86 7.20 0.21
N ILE A 142 -20.96 6.96 0.93
CA ILE A 142 -22.16 6.32 0.38
C ILE A 142 -22.67 7.08 -0.84
N TYR A 143 -22.80 8.40 -0.73
CA TYR A 143 -23.23 9.26 -1.84
C TYR A 143 -22.28 9.18 -3.04
N ASN A 144 -20.97 9.34 -2.82
CA ASN A 144 -19.98 9.32 -3.91
C ASN A 144 -19.93 7.97 -4.61
N LYS A 145 -20.02 6.87 -3.86
CA LYS A 145 -20.04 5.50 -4.41
C LYS A 145 -21.31 5.25 -5.23
N TYR A 146 -22.47 5.66 -4.72
CA TYR A 146 -23.72 5.60 -5.45
C TYR A 146 -23.65 6.40 -6.76
N ILE A 147 -23.29 7.69 -6.69
CA ILE A 147 -23.22 8.56 -7.88
C ILE A 147 -22.22 8.04 -8.90
N SER A 148 -21.05 7.57 -8.46
CA SER A 148 -20.06 6.99 -9.37
C SER A 148 -20.60 5.76 -10.09
N ALA A 149 -21.26 4.85 -9.37
CA ALA A 149 -21.87 3.66 -9.95
C ALA A 149 -23.00 4.03 -10.92
N ALA A 150 -23.93 4.88 -10.48
CA ALA A 150 -25.04 5.34 -11.30
C ALA A 150 -24.56 6.01 -12.59
N LYS A 151 -23.56 6.89 -12.53
CA LYS A 151 -22.94 7.48 -13.73
C LYS A 151 -22.40 6.43 -14.67
N PHE A 152 -21.62 5.48 -14.15
CA PHE A 152 -21.00 4.44 -14.97
C PHE A 152 -22.06 3.57 -15.67
N ILE A 153 -23.06 3.12 -14.92
CA ILE A 153 -24.14 2.27 -15.43
C ILE A 153 -24.99 3.04 -16.45
N ASN A 154 -25.32 4.32 -16.19
CA ASN A 154 -26.08 5.14 -17.13
C ASN A 154 -25.29 5.42 -18.41
N THR A 155 -23.98 5.70 -18.31
CA THR A 155 -23.13 5.89 -19.49
C THR A 155 -23.06 4.61 -20.33
N TRP A 156 -22.85 3.45 -19.69
CA TRP A 156 -22.87 2.15 -20.38
C TRP A 156 -24.22 1.86 -21.03
N TYR A 157 -25.33 2.12 -20.33
CA TYR A 157 -26.67 1.92 -20.89
C TYR A 157 -26.87 2.79 -22.13
N ARG A 158 -26.55 4.09 -22.05
CA ARG A 158 -26.68 5.03 -23.19
C ARG A 158 -25.83 4.63 -24.39
N SER A 159 -24.62 4.11 -24.17
CA SER A 159 -23.75 3.69 -25.29
C SER A 159 -24.25 2.42 -25.99
N HIS A 160 -25.11 1.63 -25.35
CA HIS A 160 -25.67 0.40 -25.90
C HIS A 160 -27.19 0.48 -26.15
N GLU A 161 -27.81 1.63 -25.91
CA GLU A 161 -29.27 1.77 -25.91
C GLU A 161 -29.91 1.33 -27.24
N ALA A 162 -29.29 1.69 -28.37
CA ALA A 162 -29.75 1.31 -29.71
C ALA A 162 -29.68 -0.21 -29.96
N SER A 163 -28.77 -0.92 -29.29
CA SER A 163 -28.59 -2.37 -29.47
C SER A 163 -29.66 -3.21 -28.76
N PHE A 164 -30.39 -2.63 -27.81
CA PHE A 164 -31.36 -3.38 -27.00
C PHE A 164 -32.71 -3.62 -27.69
N GLY A 165 -33.00 -2.93 -28.80
CA GLY A 165 -34.25 -3.08 -29.55
C GLY A 165 -35.49 -2.99 -28.65
N PHE A 166 -36.38 -3.98 -28.74
CA PHE A 166 -37.61 -4.04 -27.94
C PHE A 166 -37.39 -4.23 -26.43
N SER A 167 -36.18 -4.61 -25.99
CA SER A 167 -35.85 -4.76 -24.56
C SER A 167 -35.36 -3.48 -23.89
N ARG A 168 -35.34 -2.35 -24.62
CA ARG A 168 -34.82 -1.07 -24.13
C ARG A 168 -35.42 -0.64 -22.79
N ASP A 169 -36.74 -0.71 -22.64
CA ASP A 169 -37.44 -0.26 -21.44
C ASP A 169 -37.21 -1.21 -20.24
N ILE A 170 -37.07 -2.51 -20.51
CA ILE A 170 -36.70 -3.51 -19.50
C ILE A 170 -35.33 -3.14 -18.92
N TYR A 171 -34.31 -2.97 -19.77
CA TYR A 171 -32.97 -2.60 -19.30
C TYR A 171 -32.94 -1.21 -18.66
N LYS A 172 -33.78 -0.27 -19.13
CA LYS A 172 -33.93 1.05 -18.51
C LYS A 172 -34.39 0.94 -17.06
N SER A 173 -35.34 0.06 -16.75
CA SER A 173 -35.82 -0.18 -15.39
C SER A 173 -34.76 -0.81 -14.46
N LEU A 174 -33.78 -1.51 -15.03
CA LEU A 174 -32.66 -2.08 -14.27
C LEU A 174 -31.56 -1.06 -13.93
N VAL A 175 -31.48 0.04 -14.70
CA VAL A 175 -30.48 1.09 -14.49
C VAL A 175 -30.78 1.83 -13.19
N ILE A 176 -29.76 1.96 -12.34
CA ILE A 176 -29.83 2.77 -11.13
C ILE A 176 -29.89 4.25 -11.55
N PRO A 177 -30.92 5.01 -11.12
CA PRO A 177 -31.12 6.36 -11.61
C PRO A 177 -30.11 7.33 -11.00
N LEU A 178 -29.74 8.33 -11.80
CA LEU A 178 -28.93 9.45 -11.33
C LEU A 178 -29.76 10.32 -10.38
N LEU A 179 -29.16 10.72 -9.26
CA LEU A 179 -29.77 11.72 -8.38
C LEU A 179 -29.62 13.09 -9.06
N ASP A 180 -30.74 13.69 -9.44
CA ASP A 180 -30.77 15.04 -10.02
C ASP A 180 -31.39 16.05 -9.06
N LEU A 181 -30.85 16.11 -7.84
CA LEU A 181 -31.36 17.05 -6.83
C LEU A 181 -30.25 17.90 -6.25
N LYS A 182 -30.34 19.18 -6.58
CA LYS A 182 -29.46 20.24 -6.14
C LYS A 182 -29.27 20.24 -4.62
N ASN A 183 -30.34 20.03 -3.85
CA ASN A 183 -30.31 20.08 -2.38
C ASN A 183 -29.42 18.99 -1.75
N VAL A 184 -29.56 17.72 -2.17
CA VAL A 184 -28.73 16.61 -1.65
C VAL A 184 -27.26 16.85 -2.00
N ARG A 185 -26.99 17.30 -3.23
CA ARG A 185 -25.63 17.60 -3.68
C ARG A 185 -25.01 18.75 -2.88
N GLU A 186 -25.77 19.80 -2.61
CA GLU A 186 -25.32 20.94 -1.79
C GLU A 186 -25.03 20.52 -0.34
N ASP A 187 -25.89 19.70 0.26
CA ASP A 187 -25.69 19.20 1.62
C ASP A 187 -24.44 18.31 1.72
N ILE A 188 -24.24 17.40 0.77
CA ILE A 188 -23.03 16.58 0.69
C ILE A 188 -21.78 17.44 0.46
N SER A 189 -21.87 18.48 -0.38
CA SER A 189 -20.78 19.42 -0.60
C SER A 189 -20.40 20.17 0.69
N ARG A 190 -21.40 20.66 1.45
CA ARG A 190 -21.20 21.30 2.76
C ARG A 190 -20.58 20.33 3.77
N LEU A 191 -21.04 19.08 3.82
CA LEU A 191 -20.45 18.04 4.68
C LEU A 191 -19.01 17.76 4.30
N THR A 192 -18.73 17.59 3.00
CA THR A 192 -17.38 17.36 2.48
C THR A 192 -16.44 18.50 2.85
N LYS A 193 -16.89 19.75 2.72
CA LYS A 193 -16.14 20.93 3.14
C LYS A 193 -15.85 20.89 4.65
N LYS A 194 -16.86 20.65 5.49
CA LYS A 194 -16.69 20.54 6.96
C LYS A 194 -15.70 19.44 7.35
N ILE A 195 -15.78 18.26 6.72
CA ILE A 195 -14.86 17.14 6.94
C ILE A 195 -13.42 17.56 6.59
N ASN A 196 -13.24 18.17 5.42
CA ASN A 196 -11.93 18.60 4.95
C ASN A 196 -11.35 19.71 5.83
N ASP A 197 -12.16 20.68 6.25
CA ASP A 197 -11.73 21.77 7.11
C ASP A 197 -11.35 21.25 8.50
N LYS A 198 -12.16 20.34 9.09
CA LYS A 198 -11.82 19.66 10.35
C LYS A 198 -10.53 18.85 10.23
N ALA A 199 -10.35 18.10 9.15
CA ALA A 199 -9.14 17.32 8.91
C ALA A 199 -7.90 18.20 8.63
N LYS A 200 -8.08 19.37 8.02
CA LYS A 200 -7.00 20.37 7.85
C LYS A 200 -6.63 21.00 9.19
N ALA A 201 -7.62 21.44 9.96
CA ALA A 201 -7.41 22.04 11.27
C ALA A 201 -6.73 21.05 12.24
N LYS A 202 -7.19 19.79 12.27
CA LYS A 202 -6.56 18.73 13.07
C LYS A 202 -5.10 18.51 12.68
N ARG A 203 -4.80 18.32 11.38
CA ARG A 203 -3.42 18.13 10.91
C ARG A 203 -2.54 19.34 11.20
N LYS A 204 -3.09 20.55 11.09
CA LYS A 204 -2.38 21.78 11.44
C LYS A 204 -2.04 21.77 12.93
N ALA A 205 -3.01 21.53 13.81
CA ALA A 205 -2.79 21.43 15.25
C ALA A 205 -1.74 20.35 15.58
N GLU A 206 -1.87 19.14 15.02
CA GLU A 206 -0.89 18.06 15.20
C GLU A 206 0.53 18.44 14.74
N THR A 207 0.64 19.22 13.65
CA THR A 207 1.94 19.69 13.14
C THR A 207 2.51 20.82 14.02
N ASP A 208 1.67 21.76 14.43
CA ASP A 208 2.03 22.87 15.31
C ASP A 208 2.49 22.35 16.67
N ASP A 209 1.90 21.27 17.18
CA ASP A 209 2.29 20.58 18.42
C ASP A 209 3.66 19.91 18.31
N LEU A 210 4.04 19.40 17.13
CA LEU A 210 5.33 18.75 16.89
C LEU A 210 6.45 19.75 16.58
N PHE A 211 6.11 20.92 16.05
CA PHE A 211 7.09 21.92 15.58
C PHE A 211 8.16 22.30 16.64
N PRO A 212 7.83 22.49 17.94
CA PRO A 212 8.83 22.77 18.97
C PRO A 212 9.89 21.66 19.09
N SER A 213 9.52 20.40 18.87
CA SER A 213 10.39 19.23 18.98
C SER A 213 11.17 18.91 17.70
N PHE A 214 10.99 19.64 16.60
CA PHE A 214 11.69 19.35 15.34
C PHE A 214 13.22 19.36 15.50
N ARG A 215 13.77 20.25 16.33
CA ARG A 215 15.21 20.26 16.59
C ARG A 215 15.70 19.00 17.30
N GLU A 216 14.93 18.50 18.26
CA GLU A 216 15.25 17.27 19.00
C GLU A 216 15.11 16.05 18.10
N ILE A 217 14.06 16.00 17.26
CA ILE A 217 13.86 14.95 16.26
C ILE A 217 15.03 14.90 15.28
N LEU A 218 15.48 16.07 14.79
CA LEU A 218 16.65 16.16 13.91
C LEU A 218 17.93 15.70 14.61
N ALA A 219 18.18 16.16 15.84
CA ALA A 219 19.35 15.74 16.60
C ALA A 219 19.36 14.23 16.83
N ALA A 220 18.23 13.64 17.20
CA ALA A 220 18.08 12.20 17.38
C ALA A 220 18.29 11.42 16.07
N ALA A 221 17.76 11.92 14.95
CA ALA A 221 17.97 11.32 13.64
C ALA A 221 19.46 11.27 13.25
N HIS A 222 20.17 12.39 13.40
CA HIS A 222 21.60 12.48 13.11
C HIS A 222 22.43 11.62 14.08
N PHE A 223 22.09 11.61 15.36
CA PHE A 223 22.75 10.76 16.36
C PHE A 223 22.63 9.27 16.00
N ARG A 224 21.43 8.81 15.63
CA ARG A 224 21.18 7.42 15.22
C ARG A 224 21.87 7.06 13.91
N LEU A 225 21.87 7.96 12.93
CA LEU A 225 22.64 7.77 11.69
C LEU A 225 24.13 7.59 11.98
N ASN A 226 24.71 8.46 12.82
CA ASN A 226 26.12 8.40 13.16
C ASN A 226 26.49 7.12 13.91
N SER A 227 25.62 6.68 14.83
CA SER A 227 25.78 5.41 15.57
C SER A 227 25.75 4.22 14.62
N TYR A 228 24.79 4.19 13.69
CA TYR A 228 24.72 3.13 12.69
C TYR A 228 25.94 3.12 11.76
N GLU A 229 26.48 4.27 11.38
CA GLU A 229 27.65 4.32 10.48
C GLU A 229 28.93 3.83 11.14
N ARG A 230 29.09 4.03 12.46
CA ARG A 230 30.16 3.41 13.25
C ARG A 230 30.00 1.88 13.30
N PHE A 231 28.79 1.40 13.57
CA PHE A 231 28.47 -0.03 13.54
C PHE A 231 28.70 -0.66 12.16
N TYR A 232 28.28 0.02 11.10
CA TYR A 232 28.50 -0.42 9.73
C TYR A 232 29.99 -0.50 9.42
N LYS A 233 30.79 0.48 9.86
CA LYS A 233 32.25 0.45 9.70
C LYS A 233 32.88 -0.76 10.39
N ALA A 234 32.48 -1.06 11.62
CA ALA A 234 32.94 -2.25 12.34
C ALA A 234 32.55 -3.54 11.59
N SER A 235 31.32 -3.60 11.06
CA SER A 235 30.87 -4.70 10.21
C SER A 235 31.75 -4.85 8.95
N LYS A 236 32.08 -3.75 8.27
CA LYS A 236 32.98 -3.76 7.09
C LYS A 236 34.39 -4.23 7.41
N GLU A 237 34.93 -3.87 8.57
CA GLU A 237 36.25 -4.33 9.03
C GLU A 237 36.22 -5.85 9.30
N ALA A 238 35.16 -6.34 9.94
CA ALA A 238 34.92 -7.76 10.14
C ALA A 238 34.76 -8.52 8.81
N GLU A 239 34.07 -7.94 7.82
CA GLU A 239 33.96 -8.50 6.46
C GLU A 239 35.31 -8.55 5.75
N ALA A 240 36.13 -7.51 5.86
CA ALA A 240 37.46 -7.52 5.27
C ALA A 240 38.34 -8.63 5.89
N TYR A 241 38.25 -8.78 7.22
CA TYR A 241 38.96 -9.83 7.95
C TYR A 241 38.52 -11.24 7.53
N ILE A 242 37.22 -11.55 7.60
CA ILE A 242 36.68 -12.89 7.31
C ILE A 242 37.01 -13.32 5.87
N LEU A 243 36.96 -12.39 4.91
CA LEU A 243 37.34 -12.63 3.52
C LEU A 243 38.84 -12.88 3.37
N SER A 244 39.68 -12.06 3.99
CA SER A 244 41.15 -12.21 3.93
C SER A 244 41.64 -13.52 4.58
N ALA A 245 40.95 -13.95 5.64
CA ALA A 245 41.26 -15.17 6.37
C ALA A 245 40.62 -16.43 5.74
N GLY A 246 39.74 -16.27 4.74
CA GLY A 246 39.03 -17.38 4.10
C GLY A 246 38.11 -18.15 5.04
N LEU A 247 37.55 -17.47 6.05
CA LEU A 247 36.70 -18.07 7.07
C LEU A 247 35.23 -18.09 6.63
N LYS A 248 34.46 -19.07 7.07
CA LYS A 248 32.99 -19.10 6.84
C LYS A 248 32.19 -18.42 7.93
N GLU A 249 32.82 -18.14 9.07
CA GLU A 249 32.21 -17.43 10.18
C GLU A 249 33.25 -16.60 10.93
N TYR A 250 32.80 -15.50 11.53
CA TYR A 250 33.63 -14.65 12.36
C TYR A 250 32.79 -13.94 13.41
N GLN A 251 33.27 -13.93 14.65
CA GLN A 251 32.61 -13.31 15.80
C GLN A 251 33.42 -12.11 16.26
N TYR A 252 32.72 -11.03 16.59
CA TYR A 252 33.33 -9.81 17.11
C TYR A 252 32.37 -9.07 18.03
N PHE A 253 32.91 -8.20 18.86
CA PHE A 253 32.15 -7.33 19.75
C PHE A 253 32.15 -5.91 19.20
N TYR A 254 30.97 -5.28 19.15
CA TYR A 254 30.82 -3.86 18.87
C TYR A 254 30.51 -3.10 20.15
N HIS A 255 31.23 -2.02 20.40
CA HIS A 255 31.06 -1.16 21.57
C HIS A 255 30.62 0.25 21.15
N GLU A 256 29.52 0.73 21.74
CA GLU A 256 29.02 2.09 21.58
C GLU A 256 28.63 2.66 22.95
N GLY A 257 29.54 3.39 23.60
CA GLY A 257 29.36 3.79 24.98
C GLY A 257 29.26 2.57 25.91
N GLU A 258 28.15 2.45 26.64
CA GLU A 258 27.86 1.30 27.52
C GLU A 258 27.20 0.12 26.78
N CYS A 259 26.79 0.32 25.52
CA CYS A 259 26.17 -0.71 24.71
C CYS A 259 27.23 -1.66 24.14
N LEU A 260 27.11 -2.94 24.49
CA LEU A 260 27.92 -4.03 23.95
C LEU A 260 27.04 -4.93 23.08
N VAL A 261 27.33 -4.98 21.79
CA VAL A 261 26.59 -5.80 20.83
C VAL A 261 27.48 -6.93 20.36
N TYR A 262 27.05 -8.17 20.60
CA TYR A 262 27.71 -9.34 20.05
C TYR A 262 27.29 -9.57 18.61
N CYS A 263 28.27 -9.60 17.71
CA CYS A 263 28.06 -9.68 16.28
C CYS A 263 28.74 -10.94 15.73
N ARG A 264 28.05 -11.61 14.81
CA ARG A 264 28.60 -12.75 14.08
C ARG A 264 28.32 -12.62 12.60
N LEU A 265 29.36 -12.64 11.78
CA LEU A 265 29.24 -12.82 10.34
C LEU A 265 29.15 -14.31 10.03
N VAL A 266 28.14 -14.72 9.28
CA VAL A 266 27.87 -16.12 8.95
C VAL A 266 27.68 -16.27 7.46
N HIS A 267 28.46 -17.17 6.85
CA HIS A 267 28.30 -17.54 5.44
C HIS A 267 26.98 -18.28 5.20
N ILE A 268 26.36 -18.08 4.03
CA ILE A 268 25.07 -18.66 3.65
C ILE A 268 25.02 -20.19 3.80
N ASP A 269 26.13 -20.89 3.52
CA ASP A 269 26.25 -22.34 3.70
C ASP A 269 25.85 -22.77 5.12
N ILE A 270 26.37 -22.08 6.14
CA ILE A 270 26.13 -22.40 7.55
C ILE A 270 24.66 -22.17 7.89
N LEU A 271 24.06 -21.10 7.34
CA LEU A 271 22.63 -20.82 7.54
C LEU A 271 21.75 -21.90 6.91
N LEU A 272 22.09 -22.35 5.70
CA LEU A 272 21.35 -23.41 5.02
C LEU A 272 21.44 -24.73 5.80
N GLU A 273 22.62 -25.09 6.30
CA GLU A 273 22.78 -26.26 7.17
C GLU A 273 21.90 -26.15 8.43
N GLY A 274 21.82 -24.96 9.03
CA GLY A 274 20.94 -24.70 10.17
C GLY A 274 19.46 -24.90 9.82
N LEU A 275 19.02 -24.40 8.66
CA LEU A 275 17.63 -24.55 8.20
C LEU A 275 17.26 -26.01 7.90
N VAL A 276 18.18 -26.78 7.30
CA VAL A 276 18.00 -28.24 7.09
C VAL A 276 17.85 -28.95 8.43
N LYS A 277 18.74 -28.67 9.40
CA LYS A 277 18.67 -29.26 10.74
C LYS A 277 17.37 -28.91 11.47
N ALA A 278 16.78 -27.74 11.21
CA ALA A 278 15.49 -27.32 11.75
C ALA A 278 14.27 -27.95 11.02
N GLY A 279 14.47 -28.89 10.10
CA GLY A 279 13.41 -29.56 9.35
C GLY A 279 12.69 -28.66 8.34
N GLN A 280 13.34 -27.58 7.89
CA GLN A 280 12.75 -26.58 6.99
C GLN A 280 13.13 -26.80 5.53
N ASP A 281 13.38 -28.04 5.11
CA ASP A 281 13.83 -28.42 3.76
C ASP A 281 12.90 -27.88 2.66
N HIS A 282 11.60 -27.83 2.93
CA HIS A 282 10.60 -27.31 2.01
C HIS A 282 10.76 -25.82 1.66
N TYR A 283 11.33 -25.00 2.57
CA TYR A 283 11.68 -23.59 2.28
C TYR A 283 12.88 -23.51 1.35
N ILE A 284 13.85 -24.43 1.51
CA ILE A 284 15.03 -24.54 0.65
C ILE A 284 14.61 -24.97 -0.75
N GLU A 285 13.67 -25.91 -0.88
CA GLU A 285 13.20 -26.47 -2.14
C GLU A 285 12.28 -25.54 -2.94
N LYS A 286 11.38 -24.79 -2.29
CA LYS A 286 10.38 -23.94 -2.99
C LYS A 286 10.90 -22.58 -3.48
N GLY A 287 12.07 -22.11 -3.02
CA GLY A 287 12.55 -20.76 -3.37
C GLY A 287 14.05 -20.53 -3.36
N VAL A 288 14.81 -21.28 -2.56
CA VAL A 288 16.24 -21.00 -2.36
C VAL A 288 17.10 -21.79 -3.35
N LYS A 289 16.95 -23.12 -3.49
CA LYS A 289 17.83 -23.97 -4.34
C LYS A 289 18.02 -23.48 -5.78
N LYS A 290 16.94 -23.05 -6.45
CA LYS A 290 17.00 -22.60 -7.84
C LYS A 290 17.70 -21.24 -7.99
N ASN A 291 17.38 -20.29 -7.12
CA ASN A 291 18.04 -18.98 -7.10
C ASN A 291 19.49 -19.08 -6.56
N TYR A 292 19.75 -20.05 -5.68
CA TYR A 292 21.04 -20.30 -5.03
C TYR A 292 22.09 -20.83 -6.01
N GLN A 293 21.71 -21.80 -6.85
CA GLN A 293 22.59 -22.34 -7.90
C GLN A 293 22.89 -21.31 -9.00
N GLU A 294 21.96 -20.39 -9.27
CA GLU A 294 22.17 -19.27 -10.20
C GLU A 294 23.00 -18.13 -9.57
N PHE A 295 22.96 -17.95 -8.24
CA PHE A 295 23.65 -16.88 -7.50
C PHE A 295 25.10 -17.21 -7.13
N ILE A 296 25.42 -18.47 -6.80
CA ILE A 296 26.80 -18.94 -6.55
C ILE A 296 27.50 -19.18 -7.90
N GLY A 297 27.63 -18.12 -8.69
CA GLY A 297 28.52 -18.11 -9.85
C GLY A 297 29.98 -18.19 -9.38
N LYS A 298 30.54 -19.40 -9.33
CA LYS A 298 31.98 -19.78 -9.29
C LYS A 298 32.89 -19.27 -8.15
N ASN A 299 32.48 -18.37 -7.25
CA ASN A 299 33.31 -17.95 -6.11
C ASN A 299 32.60 -18.16 -4.75
N SER A 300 33.12 -19.09 -3.94
CA SER A 300 32.53 -19.52 -2.66
C SER A 300 32.75 -18.58 -1.47
N LEU A 301 33.40 -17.43 -1.68
CA LEU A 301 33.77 -16.48 -0.63
C LEU A 301 33.45 -15.03 -1.04
N ASP A 302 32.36 -14.81 -1.78
CA ASP A 302 31.89 -13.46 -2.09
C ASP A 302 31.21 -12.82 -0.85
N ILE A 303 31.41 -11.52 -0.65
CA ILE A 303 30.82 -10.74 0.45
C ILE A 303 29.29 -10.84 0.45
N LYS A 304 28.69 -11.02 -0.74
CA LYS A 304 27.25 -11.19 -0.93
C LYS A 304 26.68 -12.45 -0.23
N ASN A 305 27.55 -13.36 0.19
CA ASN A 305 27.17 -14.61 0.84
C ASN A 305 27.23 -14.55 2.37
N TYR A 306 27.61 -13.42 2.97
CA TYR A 306 27.65 -13.27 4.43
C TYR A 306 26.43 -12.50 4.95
N PHE A 307 25.94 -12.94 6.11
CA PHE A 307 24.88 -12.28 6.85
C PHE A 307 25.38 -11.91 8.25
N LEU A 308 24.96 -10.74 8.72
CA LEU A 308 25.26 -10.27 10.05
C LEU A 308 24.20 -10.75 11.02
N GLU A 309 24.58 -11.65 11.90
CA GLU A 309 23.79 -12.12 13.04
C GLU A 309 24.10 -11.26 14.26
N ILE A 310 23.06 -10.92 15.04
CA ILE A 310 23.20 -10.31 16.36
C ILE A 310 22.66 -11.28 17.41
N GLU A 311 23.53 -11.67 18.35
CA GLU A 311 23.20 -12.56 19.45
C GLU A 311 22.64 -11.67 20.58
N ASN A 312 21.32 -11.77 20.79
CA ASN A 312 20.50 -11.07 21.80
C ASN A 312 19.95 -9.67 21.43
N ASN A 313 18.61 -9.57 21.33
CA ASN A 313 17.90 -8.32 21.00
C ASN A 313 17.79 -7.36 22.19
N SER A 314 17.94 -7.85 23.44
CA SER A 314 17.88 -6.99 24.63
C SER A 314 19.01 -5.98 24.70
N ASP A 315 20.12 -6.26 24.01
CA ASP A 315 21.35 -5.48 24.08
C ASP A 315 21.40 -4.39 23.00
N LEU A 316 20.48 -4.47 22.02
CA LEU A 316 20.30 -3.46 20.99
C LEU A 316 19.40 -2.33 21.51
N ASP A 317 20.03 -1.29 22.06
CA ASP A 317 19.30 -0.08 22.48
C ASP A 317 18.56 0.54 21.29
N SER A 318 17.23 0.56 21.37
CA SER A 318 16.33 1.20 20.39
C SER A 318 16.61 2.69 20.20
N ASN A 319 17.28 3.33 21.17
CA ASN A 319 17.72 4.71 21.04
C ASN A 319 18.94 4.87 20.13
N LEU A 320 19.78 3.82 19.99
CA LEU A 320 21.00 3.84 19.19
C LEU A 320 20.76 3.45 17.74
N PHE A 321 19.94 2.41 17.46
CA PHE A 321 19.67 2.00 16.09
C PHE A 321 18.17 2.05 15.75
N TRP A 322 17.82 2.88 14.76
CA TRP A 322 16.48 2.93 14.20
C TRP A 322 16.03 1.55 13.69
N PHE A 323 14.72 1.30 13.76
CA PHE A 323 14.06 0.15 13.16
C PHE A 323 14.39 -1.21 13.77
N ILE A 324 15.19 -1.31 14.84
CA ILE A 324 15.41 -2.58 15.56
C ILE A 324 14.09 -3.12 16.10
N GLU A 325 13.31 -2.26 16.76
CA GLU A 325 11.98 -2.57 17.28
C GLU A 325 11.01 -3.07 16.18
N LEU A 326 11.25 -2.73 14.91
CA LEU A 326 10.47 -3.27 13.80
C LEU A 326 10.80 -4.75 13.52
N PHE A 327 11.96 -5.26 13.91
CA PHE A 327 12.27 -6.69 13.84
C PHE A 327 11.61 -7.49 14.95
N SER A 328 11.62 -6.97 16.18
CA SER A 328 11.01 -7.68 17.32
C SER A 328 9.51 -7.88 17.13
N VAL A 329 8.84 -6.95 16.44
CA VAL A 329 7.42 -7.03 16.11
C VAL A 329 7.18 -7.70 14.74
N GLY A 330 8.23 -8.19 14.10
CA GLY A 330 8.18 -8.87 12.82
C GLY A 330 7.61 -8.00 11.68
N ALA A 331 7.75 -6.68 11.74
CA ALA A 331 7.13 -5.70 10.83
C ALA A 331 7.47 -5.93 9.35
N PHE A 332 8.62 -6.55 9.08
CA PHE A 332 9.11 -6.89 7.74
C PHE A 332 8.61 -8.24 7.21
N HIS A 333 7.84 -9.00 8.00
CA HIS A 333 7.22 -10.23 7.53
C HIS A 333 5.84 -9.96 6.93
N PRO A 334 5.37 -10.75 5.96
CA PRO A 334 3.95 -10.77 5.59
C PRO A 334 3.09 -10.92 6.85
N PRO A 335 1.87 -10.35 6.89
CA PRO A 335 0.95 -10.55 8.01
C PRO A 335 0.57 -12.04 8.07
N GLN A 336 1.39 -12.82 8.78
CA GLN A 336 1.10 -14.18 9.24
C GLN A 336 0.63 -14.07 10.69
N ASN A 337 -0.20 -15.03 11.13
CA ASN A 337 -0.86 -14.99 12.44
C ASN A 337 0.10 -14.82 13.63
N HIS A 338 1.36 -15.25 13.52
CA HIS A 338 2.30 -15.31 14.65
C HIS A 338 2.83 -13.95 15.13
N TYR A 339 2.96 -12.93 14.28
CA TYR A 339 3.40 -11.59 14.68
C TYR A 339 2.25 -10.59 14.78
N ARG A 340 1.01 -11.07 14.61
CA ARG A 340 -0.15 -10.19 14.48
C ARG A 340 -0.36 -9.38 15.75
N GLU A 341 -0.28 -10.03 16.91
CA GLU A 341 -0.51 -9.38 18.20
C GLU A 341 0.59 -8.38 18.53
N ASP A 342 1.86 -8.73 18.33
CA ASP A 342 2.99 -7.83 18.59
C ASP A 342 2.97 -6.61 17.66
N ARG A 343 2.57 -6.77 16.39
CA ARG A 343 2.37 -5.64 15.49
C ARG A 343 1.19 -4.78 15.88
N GLU A 344 0.05 -5.39 16.17
CA GLU A 344 -1.14 -4.64 16.58
C GLU A 344 -0.86 -3.86 17.87
N ARG A 345 -0.11 -4.45 18.81
CA ARG A 345 0.38 -3.79 20.02
C ARG A 345 1.35 -2.65 19.70
N PHE A 346 2.41 -2.91 18.94
CA PHE A 346 3.38 -1.89 18.55
C PHE A 346 2.73 -0.69 17.85
N LEU A 347 1.81 -0.96 16.91
CA LEU A 347 1.09 0.08 16.19
C LEU A 347 0.22 0.89 17.16
N LYS A 348 -0.49 0.23 18.06
CA LYS A 348 -1.31 0.89 19.08
C LYS A 348 -0.47 1.74 20.02
N ASP A 349 0.64 1.21 20.53
CA ASP A 349 1.54 1.86 21.47
C ASP A 349 2.22 3.09 20.83
N ASN A 350 2.45 3.06 19.52
CA ASN A 350 2.96 4.18 18.74
C ASN A 350 1.86 5.06 18.09
N GLY A 351 0.60 4.91 18.51
CA GLY A 351 -0.50 5.79 18.09
C GLY A 351 -1.04 5.56 16.67
N PHE A 352 -0.62 4.48 16.00
CA PHE A 352 -1.14 4.10 14.70
C PHE A 352 -2.53 3.45 14.81
N GLN A 353 -3.45 3.88 13.95
CA GLN A 353 -4.83 3.36 13.90
C GLN A 353 -5.01 2.20 12.91
N VAL A 354 -3.96 1.83 12.20
CA VAL A 354 -4.01 0.80 11.14
C VAL A 354 -3.63 -0.55 11.75
N SER A 355 -4.37 -1.60 11.41
CA SER A 355 -4.09 -2.97 11.87
C SER A 355 -3.06 -3.72 11.01
N HIS A 356 -2.51 -3.07 9.98
CA HIS A 356 -1.62 -3.71 9.02
C HIS A 356 -0.46 -2.77 8.65
N PHE A 357 0.70 -3.04 9.24
CA PHE A 357 1.98 -2.52 8.77
C PHE A 357 2.77 -3.71 8.19
N TYR A 358 2.99 -3.65 6.88
CA TYR A 358 3.86 -4.56 6.15
C TYR A 358 4.66 -3.73 5.18
N THR A 359 5.98 -3.79 5.32
CA THR A 359 6.96 -3.21 4.39
C THR A 359 7.63 -4.38 3.64
N PRO A 360 6.97 -4.96 2.61
CA PRO A 360 7.56 -6.02 1.78
C PRO A 360 8.89 -5.60 1.13
N TYR A 361 9.09 -4.30 1.03
CA TYR A 361 10.08 -3.65 0.19
C TYR A 361 10.87 -2.68 1.04
N LEU A 362 11.79 -3.18 1.86
CA LEU A 362 12.80 -2.33 2.46
C LEU A 362 13.79 -1.77 1.43
N ILE A 363 13.79 -2.29 0.19
CA ILE A 363 14.75 -1.92 -0.87
C ILE A 363 14.06 -2.04 -2.24
N PRO A 364 14.39 -1.18 -3.23
CA PRO A 364 13.97 -1.36 -4.62
C PRO A 364 14.34 -2.76 -5.09
N ALA A 365 13.30 -3.57 -5.36
CA ALA A 365 13.30 -4.74 -6.23
C ALA A 365 14.66 -5.41 -6.48
N ARG A 366 15.27 -6.00 -5.44
CA ARG A 366 16.22 -7.09 -5.64
C ARG A 366 15.45 -8.20 -6.38
N SER A 367 15.70 -8.39 -7.67
CA SER A 367 14.98 -9.35 -8.52
C SER A 367 15.42 -10.79 -8.25
N ASP A 368 16.54 -10.98 -7.56
CA ASP A 368 17.10 -12.25 -7.14
C ASP A 368 16.39 -12.74 -5.87
N GLY A 369 15.53 -13.75 -5.99
CA GLY A 369 14.67 -14.22 -4.90
C GLY A 369 15.38 -14.67 -3.60
N LEU A 370 16.71 -14.72 -3.55
CA LEU A 370 17.50 -15.00 -2.34
C LEU A 370 17.47 -13.85 -1.34
N SER A 371 17.58 -12.60 -1.79
CA SER A 371 17.62 -11.43 -0.90
C SER A 371 16.23 -11.00 -0.41
N LYS A 372 15.18 -11.47 -1.09
CA LYS A 372 13.78 -11.28 -0.72
C LYS A 372 13.39 -12.18 0.45
N GLY A 373 13.81 -11.78 1.64
CA GLY A 373 13.31 -12.34 2.89
C GLY A 373 14.04 -13.59 3.39
N PHE A 374 15.15 -14.02 2.79
CA PHE A 374 15.96 -15.08 3.38
C PHE A 374 16.50 -14.74 4.77
N PRO A 375 17.11 -13.55 5.03
CA PRO A 375 17.50 -13.17 6.40
C PRO A 375 16.33 -13.20 7.37
N LEU A 376 15.14 -12.80 6.92
CA LEU A 376 13.92 -12.78 7.73
C LEU A 376 13.42 -14.20 8.05
N ILE A 377 13.41 -15.10 7.05
CA ILE A 377 13.04 -16.51 7.25
C ILE A 377 14.05 -17.21 8.15
N ALA A 378 15.35 -17.01 7.90
CA ALA A 378 16.43 -17.55 8.74
C ALA A 378 16.32 -17.03 10.17
N SER A 379 16.02 -15.75 10.35
CA SER A 379 15.83 -15.14 11.67
C SER A 379 14.73 -15.86 12.45
N LYS A 380 13.59 -16.12 11.79
CA LYS A 380 12.47 -16.81 12.40
C LYS A 380 12.75 -18.28 12.71
N VAL A 381 13.31 -19.02 11.76
CA VAL A 381 13.52 -20.48 11.91
C VAL A 381 14.60 -20.79 12.94
N LEU A 382 15.65 -19.98 12.97
CA LEU A 382 16.81 -20.19 13.82
C LEU A 382 16.71 -19.43 15.16
N ASP A 383 15.61 -18.70 15.37
CA ASP A 383 15.38 -17.82 16.52
C ASP A 383 16.55 -16.86 16.78
N ARG A 384 16.97 -16.16 15.71
CA ARG A 384 18.12 -15.26 15.65
C ARG A 384 17.75 -13.99 14.91
N ILE A 385 18.54 -12.91 15.02
CA ILE A 385 18.33 -11.69 14.22
C ILE A 385 19.43 -11.59 13.17
N PHE A 386 19.04 -11.73 11.89
CA PHE A 386 19.93 -11.49 10.76
C PHE A 386 19.65 -10.13 10.13
N ILE A 387 20.61 -9.21 10.23
CA ILE A 387 20.51 -7.86 9.69
C ILE A 387 21.18 -7.82 8.30
N PRO A 388 20.45 -7.40 7.25
CA PRO A 388 21.06 -7.09 5.98
C PRO A 388 21.75 -5.71 6.08
N HIS A 389 22.93 -5.66 6.69
CA HIS A 389 23.55 -4.43 7.16
C HIS A 389 23.96 -3.43 6.04
N HIS A 390 24.23 -3.88 4.81
CA HIS A 390 24.35 -2.96 3.65
C HIS A 390 23.03 -2.26 3.33
N ASP A 391 21.93 -3.02 3.35
CA ASP A 391 20.61 -2.51 3.04
C ASP A 391 20.10 -1.57 4.16
N PHE A 392 20.48 -1.87 5.39
CA PHE A 392 20.16 -1.01 6.53
C PHE A 392 20.87 0.33 6.45
N ARG A 393 22.10 0.36 5.92
CA ARG A 393 22.80 1.62 5.71
C ARG A 393 22.01 2.57 4.81
N ILE A 394 21.48 2.08 3.69
CA ILE A 394 20.68 2.94 2.80
C ILE A 394 19.37 3.38 3.49
N ILE A 395 18.72 2.50 4.25
CA ILE A 395 17.48 2.83 4.99
C ILE A 395 17.73 3.93 6.02
N PHE A 396 18.79 3.83 6.83
CA PHE A 396 19.13 4.85 7.83
C PHE A 396 19.44 6.19 7.19
N ASN A 397 20.17 6.19 6.08
CA ASN A 397 20.48 7.42 5.35
C ASN A 397 19.23 8.03 4.70
N LEU A 398 18.33 7.22 4.15
CA LEU A 398 17.04 7.67 3.63
C LEU A 398 16.13 8.23 4.74
N ALA A 399 16.09 7.58 5.90
CA ALA A 399 15.31 8.04 7.05
C ALA A 399 15.85 9.37 7.60
N ALA A 400 17.17 9.52 7.69
CA ALA A 400 17.81 10.77 8.11
C ALA A 400 17.53 11.88 7.09
N LEU A 401 17.68 11.60 5.79
CA LEU A 401 17.35 12.53 4.72
C LEU A 401 15.87 12.94 4.77
N ALA A 402 14.94 12.00 4.90
CA ALA A 402 13.52 12.29 4.97
C ALA A 402 13.21 13.16 6.20
N THR A 403 13.80 12.86 7.35
CA THR A 403 13.59 13.62 8.59
C THR A 403 14.15 15.04 8.47
N GLU A 404 15.38 15.19 7.95
CA GLU A 404 16.00 16.48 7.65
C GLU A 404 15.14 17.30 6.68
N PHE A 405 14.79 16.71 5.54
CA PHE A 405 14.05 17.40 4.49
C PHE A 405 12.66 17.83 4.95
N ILE A 406 11.90 16.95 5.60
CA ILE A 406 10.54 17.23 6.06
C ILE A 406 10.57 18.31 7.15
N SER A 407 11.48 18.20 8.13
CA SER A 407 11.52 19.14 9.25
C SER A 407 12.03 20.53 8.84
N THR A 408 12.93 20.60 7.85
CA THR A 408 13.47 21.88 7.36
C THR A 408 12.56 22.58 6.36
N THR A 409 11.89 21.82 5.49
CA THR A 409 11.13 22.40 4.36
C THR A 409 9.61 22.34 4.54
N GLY A 410 9.11 21.53 5.48
CA GLY A 410 7.68 21.26 5.63
C GLY A 410 7.06 20.41 4.51
N ALA A 411 7.89 19.84 3.62
CA ALA A 411 7.42 18.97 2.56
C ALA A 411 6.81 17.66 3.10
N ARG A 412 5.89 17.08 2.34
CA ARG A 412 5.30 15.76 2.64
C ARG A 412 6.20 14.65 2.10
N ILE A 413 6.13 13.46 2.70
CA ILE A 413 6.89 12.29 2.24
C ILE A 413 6.69 11.96 0.75
N ASN A 414 5.47 12.14 0.22
CA ASN A 414 5.19 11.95 -1.21
C ASN A 414 5.81 13.03 -2.11
N GLU A 415 6.09 14.21 -1.57
CA GLU A 415 6.80 15.29 -2.27
C GLU A 415 8.30 14.98 -2.27
N VAL A 416 8.86 14.53 -1.14
CA VAL A 416 10.26 14.05 -1.05
C VAL A 416 10.52 12.91 -2.04
N ALA A 417 9.58 11.97 -2.21
CA ALA A 417 9.70 10.86 -3.15
C ALA A 417 9.85 11.31 -4.63
N GLN A 418 9.44 12.53 -4.99
CA GLN A 418 9.59 13.05 -6.35
C GLN A 418 11.05 13.31 -6.73
N ILE A 419 11.95 13.47 -5.75
CA ILE A 419 13.39 13.66 -5.97
C ILE A 419 13.98 12.49 -6.76
N ALA A 420 13.53 11.27 -6.47
CA ALA A 420 13.99 10.07 -7.18
C ALA A 420 13.44 9.95 -8.61
N ILE A 421 12.39 10.71 -8.96
CA ILE A 421 11.69 10.63 -10.25
C ILE A 421 12.20 11.68 -11.22
N HIS A 422 12.57 12.86 -10.72
CA HIS A 422 12.94 14.02 -11.55
C HIS A 422 14.41 14.41 -11.34
N PRO A 423 15.33 13.99 -12.23
CA PRO A 423 16.77 14.26 -12.08
C PRO A 423 17.10 15.77 -12.07
N ASP A 424 16.29 16.60 -12.71
CA ASP A 424 16.47 18.06 -12.79
C ASP A 424 15.71 18.84 -11.69
N CYS A 425 15.29 18.16 -10.62
CA CYS A 425 14.56 18.83 -9.53
C CYS A 425 15.45 19.70 -8.65
N ILE A 426 16.76 19.43 -8.56
CA ILE A 426 17.68 20.23 -7.73
C ILE A 426 18.27 21.37 -8.56
N LYS A 427 18.05 22.61 -8.13
CA LYS A 427 18.57 23.81 -8.81
C LYS A 427 19.42 24.64 -7.85
N ARG A 428 20.51 25.18 -8.38
CA ARG A 428 21.30 26.22 -7.71
C ARG A 428 20.68 27.57 -8.04
N ILE A 429 20.42 28.37 -7.02
CA ILE A 429 19.89 29.72 -7.14
C ILE A 429 20.81 30.73 -6.46
N THR A 430 20.87 31.93 -7.02
CA THR A 430 21.69 33.02 -6.52
C THR A 430 20.77 34.05 -5.88
N ILE A 431 20.90 34.25 -4.57
CA ILE A 431 20.07 35.17 -3.80
C ILE A 431 20.93 36.40 -3.42
N PRO A 432 20.47 37.64 -3.64
CA PRO A 432 21.18 38.82 -3.17
C PRO A 432 21.23 38.85 -1.64
N LYS A 433 22.37 39.23 -1.05
CA LYS A 433 22.50 39.44 0.39
C LYS A 433 21.72 40.69 0.79
N VAL A 434 20.93 40.59 1.86
CA VAL A 434 20.06 41.68 2.33
C VAL A 434 20.87 42.94 2.71
N ASP A 435 22.10 42.77 3.20
CA ASP A 435 22.92 43.87 3.76
C ASP A 435 24.30 44.04 3.10
N SER A 436 24.53 43.51 1.89
CA SER A 436 25.82 43.71 1.19
C SER A 436 25.70 43.56 -0.33
N LEU A 437 26.66 44.11 -1.09
CA LEU A 437 26.79 43.98 -2.55
C LEU A 437 27.15 42.56 -3.04
N GLY A 438 26.87 41.53 -2.24
CA GLY A 438 27.22 40.14 -2.52
C GLY A 438 26.01 39.26 -2.79
N HIS A 439 26.28 38.06 -3.29
CA HIS A 439 25.27 37.01 -3.46
C HIS A 439 25.57 35.83 -2.54
N VAL A 440 24.52 35.07 -2.19
CA VAL A 440 24.63 33.75 -1.57
C VAL A 440 24.01 32.74 -2.51
N GLU A 441 24.74 31.67 -2.75
CA GLU A 441 24.26 30.55 -3.52
C GLU A 441 23.55 29.58 -2.60
N ARG A 442 22.35 29.18 -2.99
CA ARG A 442 21.57 28.17 -2.27
C ARG A 442 21.08 27.11 -3.24
N TYR A 443 20.83 25.93 -2.71
CA TYR A 443 20.17 24.87 -3.44
C TYR A 443 18.68 24.87 -3.11
N VAL A 444 17.87 24.66 -4.13
CA VAL A 444 16.43 24.43 -4.01
C VAL A 444 16.05 23.14 -4.69
N VAL A 445 15.02 22.49 -4.17
CA VAL A 445 14.40 21.34 -4.80
C VAL A 445 13.03 21.76 -5.33
N MET A 446 12.84 21.64 -6.63
CA MET A 446 11.61 21.96 -7.35
C MET A 446 10.69 20.74 -7.31
N LEU A 447 9.60 20.82 -6.54
CA LEU A 447 8.65 19.73 -6.37
C LEU A 447 7.24 20.19 -6.71
N PHE A 448 6.34 19.27 -7.03
CA PHE A 448 4.91 19.52 -7.18
C PHE A 448 4.20 19.25 -5.83
N PRO A 449 3.84 20.29 -5.06
CA PRO A 449 3.08 20.09 -3.82
C PRO A 449 1.75 19.40 -4.11
N LYS A 450 1.27 18.60 -3.15
CA LYS A 450 -0.04 17.94 -3.30
C LYS A 450 -1.17 18.96 -3.58
N GLY A 451 -1.84 18.81 -4.72
CA GLY A 451 -2.93 19.69 -5.15
C GLY A 451 -2.48 20.95 -5.90
N SER A 452 -1.20 21.04 -6.25
CA SER A 452 -0.63 22.05 -7.14
C SER A 452 -0.32 21.39 -8.48
N GLU A 453 -0.67 22.04 -9.58
CA GLU A 453 -0.21 21.67 -10.93
C GLU A 453 1.13 22.32 -11.26
N GLU A 454 1.57 23.28 -10.45
CA GLU A 454 2.83 24.01 -10.62
C GLU A 454 3.93 23.51 -9.67
N GLN A 455 5.17 23.51 -10.17
CA GLN A 455 6.35 23.27 -9.34
C GLN A 455 6.61 24.45 -8.41
N LYS A 456 7.05 24.15 -7.19
CA LYS A 456 7.45 25.15 -6.19
C LYS A 456 8.85 24.87 -5.67
N PRO A 457 9.63 25.91 -5.37
CA PRO A 457 10.95 25.75 -4.76
C PRO A 457 10.83 25.41 -3.27
N TYR A 458 11.52 24.36 -2.85
CA TYR A 458 11.78 24.01 -1.46
C TYR A 458 13.25 24.30 -1.17
N PHE A 459 13.52 25.29 -0.32
CA PHE A 459 14.89 25.67 0.05
C PHE A 459 15.46 24.62 0.99
N ILE A 460 16.61 24.06 0.64
CA ILE A 460 17.26 23.02 1.42
C ILE A 460 18.52 23.56 2.10
N SER A 461 18.85 22.97 3.25
CA SER A 461 20.10 23.24 3.96
C SER A 461 21.29 22.58 3.24
N ASP A 462 22.51 23.06 3.52
CA ASP A 462 23.74 22.37 3.09
C ASP A 462 23.79 20.94 3.62
N GLU A 463 23.23 20.70 4.82
CA GLU A 463 23.16 19.38 5.42
C GLU A 463 22.20 18.45 4.67
N THR A 464 21.03 18.95 4.26
CA THR A 464 20.12 18.22 3.38
C THR A 464 20.81 17.85 2.06
N PHE A 465 21.57 18.78 1.48
CA PHE A 465 22.32 18.52 0.25
C PHE A 465 23.42 17.46 0.44
N LYS A 466 24.16 17.50 1.55
CA LYS A 466 25.13 16.45 1.91
C LYS A 466 24.47 15.08 2.06
N LEU A 467 23.33 15.00 2.74
CA LEU A 467 22.57 13.76 2.90
C LEU A 467 22.06 13.22 1.56
N LEU A 468 21.59 14.09 0.66
CA LEU A 468 21.20 13.70 -0.71
C LEU A 468 22.37 13.05 -1.47
N ASN A 469 23.55 13.69 -1.46
CA ASN A 469 24.75 13.15 -2.08
C ASN A 469 25.18 11.83 -1.43
N ARG A 470 25.11 11.75 -0.10
CA ARG A 470 25.45 10.54 0.66
C ARG A 470 24.56 9.36 0.29
N VAL A 471 23.24 9.56 0.24
CA VAL A 471 22.27 8.53 -0.20
C VAL A 471 22.59 8.06 -1.61
N THR A 472 22.88 8.99 -2.53
CA THR A 472 23.21 8.66 -3.92
C THR A 472 24.46 7.79 -4.02
N ASN A 473 25.51 8.14 -3.27
CA ASN A 473 26.76 7.38 -3.23
C ASN A 473 26.56 5.98 -2.62
N ILE A 474 25.81 5.88 -1.51
CA ILE A 474 25.51 4.58 -0.88
C ILE A 474 24.67 3.71 -1.82
N GLN A 475 23.73 4.30 -2.56
CA GLN A 475 22.96 3.56 -3.55
C GLN A 475 23.85 3.02 -4.67
N ALA A 476 24.82 3.81 -5.14
CA ALA A 476 25.82 3.35 -6.11
C ALA A 476 26.69 2.22 -5.53
N GLU A 477 27.20 2.36 -4.31
CA GLU A 477 27.98 1.32 -3.59
C GLU A 477 27.18 0.02 -3.46
N CYS A 478 25.91 0.10 -3.03
CA CYS A 478 25.03 -1.06 -2.93
C CYS A 478 24.83 -1.73 -4.30
N ASN A 479 24.66 -0.94 -5.37
CA ASN A 479 24.55 -1.47 -6.72
C ASN A 479 25.83 -2.18 -7.17
N GLU A 480 27.02 -1.64 -6.84
CA GLU A 480 28.30 -2.29 -7.13
C GLU A 480 28.46 -3.60 -6.34
N ILE A 481 28.14 -3.60 -5.04
CA ILE A 481 28.17 -4.79 -4.20
C ILE A 481 27.29 -5.88 -4.80
N TYR A 482 26.07 -5.56 -5.24
CA TYR A 482 25.13 -6.59 -5.66
C TYR A 482 25.22 -6.97 -7.14
N TYR A 483 25.44 -6.01 -8.03
CA TYR A 483 25.42 -6.22 -9.49
C TYR A 483 26.82 -6.18 -10.14
N GLY A 484 27.87 -5.89 -9.36
CA GLY A 484 29.21 -5.64 -9.88
C GLY A 484 29.36 -4.23 -10.46
N LYS A 485 30.59 -3.82 -10.75
CA LYS A 485 30.84 -2.60 -11.54
C LYS A 485 30.31 -2.83 -12.96
N LYS A 486 29.38 -1.98 -13.40
CA LYS A 486 28.92 -1.97 -14.79
C LYS A 486 29.99 -1.43 -15.74
#